data_AF-A0A1Y2L6P0-F1
#
_entry.id   AF-A0A1Y2L6P0-F1
#
_cell.length_a   1.000
_cell.length_b   1.000
_cell.length_c   1.000
_cell.angle_alpha   90.00
_cell.angle_beta   90.00
_cell.angle_gamma   90.00
#
_symmetry.space_group_name_H-M   'P 1'
#
loop_
_entity.id
_entity.type
_entity.pdbx_description
1 polymer ?
#
loop_
_entity_poly.entity_id
_entity_poly.type
_entity_poly.pdbx_seq_one_letter_code
_entity_poly.pdbx_strand_id
1 'polypeptide(L)'
;MIKKLVAMAALMLLAGCVTATSKFEEEMPVGTVLTGVASAPQGDILLPPGNWTVVGKNITRNNSYQAFGHVVLARIGNDKHLDGLIMYMTALETGMGYAFYSSSYCDPDSDTIYHHKSSNQELGNQKCFFIEDWNLNVSSQASPEILQAEVYFDLHDIKKPSSMLFTSYRVARRNKLLIAQYGFNYRQTGDEMLPGYTPASVEDYGKPFGTALWKENLETVIAWSKENEDLIATTFLD
;
A
#
# COMPACT_ATOMS: atom_id res chain seq x y z
N MET A 1 42.71 -8.19 37.55
CA MET A 1 42.30 -7.73 36.20
C MET A 1 40.98 -8.33 35.68
N ILE A 2 40.37 -9.30 36.37
CA ILE A 2 39.11 -9.96 35.93
C ILE A 2 37.85 -9.10 36.14
N LYS A 3 37.88 -8.11 37.06
CA LYS A 3 36.71 -7.28 37.37
C LYS A 3 36.36 -6.20 36.32
N LYS A 4 37.26 -5.90 35.37
CA LYS A 4 36.99 -4.92 34.30
C LYS A 4 36.41 -5.54 33.01
N LEU A 5 36.47 -6.86 32.87
CA LEU A 5 35.91 -7.58 31.71
C LEU A 5 34.40 -7.84 31.84
N VAL A 6 33.88 -7.92 33.08
CA VAL A 6 32.44 -8.15 33.32
C VAL A 6 31.58 -6.92 32.99
N ALA A 7 32.13 -5.71 33.12
CA ALA A 7 31.42 -4.47 32.79
C ALA A 7 31.22 -4.27 31.28
N MET A 8 32.10 -4.83 30.44
CA MET A 8 32.03 -4.67 28.98
C MET A 8 31.09 -5.68 28.31
N ALA A 9 30.83 -6.83 28.97
CA ALA A 9 29.83 -7.80 28.53
C ALA A 9 28.38 -7.39 28.87
N ALA A 10 28.17 -6.63 29.96
CA ALA A 10 26.85 -6.16 30.36
C ALA A 10 26.32 -5.01 29.48
N LEU A 11 27.21 -4.19 28.88
CA LEU A 11 26.82 -3.12 27.96
C LEU A 11 26.42 -3.61 26.56
N MET A 12 26.84 -4.81 26.14
CA MET A 12 26.42 -5.39 24.86
C MET A 12 25.02 -6.03 24.94
N LEU A 13 24.53 -6.32 26.14
CA LEU A 13 23.17 -6.86 26.37
C LEU A 13 22.09 -5.77 26.49
N LEU A 14 22.48 -4.49 26.43
CA LEU A 14 21.59 -3.33 26.38
C LEU A 14 21.47 -2.75 24.96
N ALA A 15 22.02 -3.41 23.93
CA ALA A 15 21.61 -3.16 22.56
C ALA A 15 20.10 -3.47 22.51
N GLY A 16 19.30 -2.39 22.53
CA GLY A 16 17.87 -2.44 22.74
C GLY A 16 17.23 -3.48 21.84
N CYS A 17 16.30 -4.25 22.39
CA CYS A 17 15.41 -5.06 21.59
C CYS A 17 14.60 -4.08 20.73
N VAL A 18 15.12 -3.72 19.55
CA VAL A 18 14.42 -2.89 18.56
C VAL A 18 13.25 -3.75 18.10
N THR A 19 12.06 -3.43 18.60
CA THR A 19 10.83 -4.09 18.19
C THR A 19 10.55 -3.72 16.73
N ALA A 20 9.84 -4.58 16.00
CA ALA A 20 9.48 -4.30 14.61
C ALA A 20 8.69 -2.97 14.49
N THR A 21 7.95 -2.63 15.54
CA THR A 21 7.31 -1.32 15.74
C THR A 21 8.32 -0.17 15.72
N SER A 22 9.34 -0.19 16.57
CA SER A 22 10.36 0.89 16.61
C SER A 22 11.15 1.00 15.30
N LYS A 23 11.46 -0.13 14.65
CA LYS A 23 12.13 -0.16 13.36
C LYS A 23 11.29 0.54 12.27
N PHE A 24 9.98 0.27 12.23
CA PHE A 24 9.06 0.92 11.30
C PHE A 24 8.93 2.44 11.55
N GLU A 25 8.98 2.88 12.80
CA GLU A 25 9.00 4.31 13.13
C GLU A 25 10.27 5.02 12.65
N GLU A 26 11.42 4.34 12.64
CA GLU A 26 12.71 4.94 12.31
C GLU A 26 13.07 4.85 10.81
N GLU A 27 12.72 3.75 10.12
CA GLU A 27 13.23 3.46 8.77
C GLU A 27 12.47 4.15 7.62
N MET A 28 11.30 4.73 7.88
CA MET A 28 10.52 5.46 6.86
C MET A 28 10.04 6.81 7.39
N PRO A 29 10.92 7.79 7.60
CA PRO A 29 10.48 9.15 7.91
C PRO A 29 9.74 9.76 6.71
N VAL A 30 8.78 10.65 6.99
CA VAL A 30 8.11 11.45 5.96
C VAL A 30 9.15 12.26 5.17
N GLY A 31 9.03 12.28 3.85
CA GLY A 31 9.99 12.84 2.91
C GLY A 31 10.98 11.83 2.33
N THR A 32 11.04 10.60 2.85
CA THR A 32 11.89 9.53 2.28
C THR A 32 11.41 9.14 0.89
N VAL A 33 12.32 8.98 -0.06
CA VAL A 33 12.02 8.51 -1.41
C VAL A 33 12.38 7.03 -1.55
N LEU A 34 11.43 6.24 -2.02
CA LEU A 34 11.54 4.80 -2.23
C LEU A 34 11.38 4.48 -3.72
N THR A 35 12.02 3.38 -4.16
CA THR A 35 11.93 2.87 -5.53
C THR A 35 11.90 1.35 -5.52
N GLY A 36 11.13 0.73 -6.42
CA GLY A 36 11.04 -0.73 -6.59
C GLY A 36 10.25 -1.43 -5.47
N VAL A 37 10.66 -1.29 -4.21
CA VAL A 37 9.98 -1.87 -3.05
C VAL A 37 10.00 -0.94 -1.84
N ALA A 38 9.01 -1.09 -0.96
CA ALA A 38 9.01 -0.56 0.39
C ALA A 38 9.12 -1.72 1.37
N SER A 39 10.23 -1.83 2.11
CA SER A 39 10.44 -2.94 3.05
C SER A 39 9.67 -2.77 4.34
N ALA A 40 8.88 -3.78 4.72
CA ALA A 40 8.20 -3.82 6.00
C ALA A 40 8.56 -5.11 6.77
N PRO A 41 8.34 -5.16 8.10
CA PRO A 41 8.75 -6.31 8.92
C PRO A 41 8.20 -7.67 8.47
N GLN A 42 7.04 -7.71 7.80
CA GLN A 42 6.38 -8.95 7.37
C GLN A 42 6.64 -9.30 5.90
N GLY A 43 7.32 -8.44 5.14
CA GLY A 43 7.56 -8.61 3.71
C GLY A 43 7.70 -7.28 2.98
N ASP A 44 8.13 -7.34 1.73
CA ASP A 44 8.30 -6.17 0.90
C ASP A 44 6.97 -5.82 0.18
N ILE A 45 6.72 -4.52 0.04
CA ILE A 45 5.59 -4.00 -0.74
C ILE A 45 6.12 -3.57 -2.10
N LEU A 46 5.60 -4.17 -3.18
CA LEU A 46 5.97 -3.80 -4.55
C LEU A 46 5.59 -2.35 -4.83
N LEU A 47 6.51 -1.58 -5.43
CA LEU A 47 6.24 -0.23 -5.91
C LEU A 47 6.29 -0.23 -7.45
N PRO A 48 5.28 0.33 -8.14
CA PRO A 48 5.35 0.56 -9.58
C PRO A 48 6.57 1.43 -9.94
N PRO A 49 7.03 1.42 -11.20
CA PRO A 49 8.14 2.25 -11.64
C PRO A 49 7.95 3.73 -11.30
N GLY A 50 8.95 4.32 -10.64
CA GLY A 50 8.95 5.72 -10.25
C GLY A 50 9.56 5.97 -8.87
N ASN A 51 9.64 7.25 -8.52
CA ASN A 51 10.07 7.71 -7.21
C ASN A 51 8.84 7.92 -6.34
N TRP A 52 8.78 7.22 -5.20
CA TRP A 52 7.66 7.23 -4.28
C TRP A 52 8.06 7.87 -2.96
N THR A 53 7.52 9.05 -2.66
CA THR A 53 7.83 9.79 -1.45
C THR A 53 6.89 9.38 -0.32
N VAL A 54 7.41 9.05 0.85
CA VAL A 54 6.61 8.85 2.08
C VAL A 54 6.00 10.18 2.48
N VAL A 55 4.68 10.31 2.42
CA VAL A 55 3.95 11.55 2.75
C VAL A 55 3.11 11.43 4.02
N GLY A 56 2.83 10.21 4.46
CA GLY A 56 2.11 9.95 5.71
C GLY A 56 2.43 8.59 6.28
N LYS A 57 2.41 8.46 7.60
CA LYS A 57 2.55 7.19 8.29
C LYS A 57 1.89 7.19 9.66
N ASN A 58 1.52 6.01 10.11
CA ASN A 58 0.92 5.84 11.42
C ASN A 58 1.05 4.39 11.90
N ILE A 59 0.96 4.17 13.21
CA ILE A 59 0.84 2.84 13.80
C ILE A 59 -0.49 2.76 14.54
N THR A 60 -1.29 1.76 14.19
CA THR A 60 -2.54 1.47 14.91
C THR A 60 -2.47 0.08 15.55
N ARG A 61 -3.42 -0.21 16.44
CA ARG A 61 -3.60 -1.53 17.02
C ARG A 61 -5.04 -1.99 16.82
N ASN A 62 -5.23 -3.26 16.49
CA ASN A 62 -6.57 -3.86 16.47
C ASN A 62 -7.04 -4.25 17.89
N ASN A 63 -8.26 -4.77 17.98
CA ASN A 63 -8.85 -5.23 19.25
C ASN A 63 -8.10 -6.40 19.91
N SER A 64 -7.22 -7.09 19.18
CA SER A 64 -6.30 -8.12 19.69
C SER A 64 -4.90 -7.58 19.97
N TYR A 65 -4.75 -6.25 20.05
CA TYR A 65 -3.52 -5.52 20.30
C TYR A 65 -2.39 -5.75 19.27
N GLN A 66 -2.67 -6.36 18.13
CA GLN A 66 -1.70 -6.51 17.05
C GLN A 66 -1.41 -5.14 16.43
N ALA A 67 -0.13 -4.79 16.28
CA ALA A 67 0.28 -3.52 15.71
C ALA A 67 0.28 -3.57 14.17
N PHE A 68 -0.22 -2.52 13.55
CA PHE A 68 -0.23 -2.33 12.10
C PHE A 68 0.46 -1.04 11.74
N GLY A 69 1.37 -1.11 10.78
CA GLY A 69 1.97 0.06 10.15
C GLY A 69 1.11 0.46 8.97
N HIS A 70 0.79 1.74 8.88
CA HIS A 70 0.09 2.37 7.77
C HIS A 70 1.04 3.38 7.14
N VAL A 71 1.16 3.36 5.82
CA VAL A 71 2.00 4.30 5.07
C VAL A 71 1.26 4.80 3.85
N VAL A 72 1.44 6.09 3.58
CA VAL A 72 0.98 6.78 2.38
C VAL A 72 2.23 7.21 1.61
N LEU A 73 2.35 6.73 0.38
CA LEU A 73 3.39 7.10 -0.58
C LEU A 73 2.77 7.91 -1.72
N ALA A 74 3.47 8.93 -2.19
CA ALA A 74 3.04 9.75 -3.31
C ALA A 74 4.09 9.74 -4.42
N ARG A 75 3.64 9.54 -5.66
CA ARG A 75 4.43 9.85 -6.86
C ARG A 75 4.08 11.27 -7.27
N ILE A 76 5.07 12.16 -7.17
CA ILE A 76 4.89 13.60 -7.38
C ILE A 76 5.62 13.99 -8.67
N GLY A 77 4.88 14.53 -9.63
CA GLY A 77 5.42 15.00 -10.90
C GLY A 77 6.30 16.24 -10.73
N ASN A 78 7.15 16.50 -11.74
CA ASN A 78 8.03 17.68 -11.75
C ASN A 78 7.26 19.01 -11.74
N ASP A 79 5.99 18.98 -12.16
CA ASP A 79 5.06 20.10 -12.18
C ASP A 79 4.23 20.24 -10.88
N LYS A 80 4.60 19.47 -9.85
CA LYS A 80 3.94 19.35 -8.55
C LYS A 80 2.52 18.77 -8.61
N HIS A 81 2.14 18.00 -9.63
CA HIS A 81 0.91 17.21 -9.57
C HIS A 81 1.13 15.87 -8.86
N LEU A 82 0.07 15.40 -8.19
CA LEU A 82 0.02 14.04 -7.65
C LEU A 82 -0.31 13.07 -8.79
N ASP A 83 0.70 12.32 -9.25
CA ASP A 83 0.61 11.39 -10.38
C ASP A 83 0.29 9.96 -9.95
N GLY A 84 0.38 9.67 -8.66
CA GLY A 84 0.02 8.37 -8.09
C GLY A 84 0.06 8.39 -6.57
N LEU A 85 -0.74 7.53 -5.95
CA LEU A 85 -0.82 7.40 -4.50
C LEU A 85 -0.79 5.92 -4.13
N ILE A 86 0.05 5.52 -3.18
CA ILE A 86 0.01 4.17 -2.61
C ILE A 86 -0.31 4.27 -1.14
N MET A 87 -1.32 3.53 -0.70
CA MET A 87 -1.61 3.37 0.72
C MET A 87 -1.45 1.90 1.05
N TYR A 88 -0.67 1.58 2.06
CA TYR A 88 -0.58 0.21 2.51
C TYR A 88 -0.68 0.11 4.03
N MET A 89 -1.24 -1.01 4.45
CA MET A 89 -1.29 -1.46 5.83
C MET A 89 -0.70 -2.85 5.90
N THR A 90 0.26 -3.05 6.80
CA THR A 90 0.78 -4.38 7.15
C THR A 90 0.84 -4.57 8.65
N ALA A 91 0.68 -5.80 9.10
CA ALA A 91 1.03 -6.13 10.47
C ALA A 91 2.53 -5.90 10.71
N LEU A 92 2.91 -5.42 11.89
CA LEU A 92 4.31 -5.23 12.28
C LEU A 92 4.80 -6.42 13.10
N GLU A 93 3.99 -6.85 14.06
CA GLU A 93 4.31 -7.91 15.00
C GLU A 93 3.10 -8.82 15.18
N THR A 94 3.26 -10.10 14.78
CA THR A 94 2.23 -11.13 14.93
C THR A 94 2.86 -12.45 15.36
N GLY A 95 2.27 -13.07 16.38
CA GLY A 95 2.69 -14.40 16.81
C GLY A 95 2.31 -15.47 15.78
N MET A 96 3.09 -16.56 15.69
CA MET A 96 2.82 -17.68 14.76
C MET A 96 1.46 -18.36 15.00
N GLY A 97 0.87 -18.21 16.19
CA GLY A 97 -0.47 -18.73 16.50
C GLY A 97 -1.63 -17.82 16.06
N TYR A 98 -1.34 -16.63 15.52
CA TYR A 98 -2.33 -15.70 15.01
C TYR A 98 -2.48 -15.86 13.49
N ALA A 99 -3.72 -15.85 12.99
CA ALA A 99 -4.00 -15.93 11.56
C ALA A 99 -4.93 -14.80 11.13
N PHE A 100 -4.57 -14.10 10.05
CA PHE A 100 -5.42 -13.11 9.43
C PHE A 100 -6.43 -13.77 8.50
N TYR A 101 -7.71 -13.50 8.74
CA TYR A 101 -8.80 -14.01 7.92
C TYR A 101 -9.96 -13.01 7.95
N SER A 102 -10.58 -12.78 6.79
CA SER A 102 -11.84 -12.05 6.66
C SER A 102 -12.66 -12.63 5.52
N SER A 103 -13.85 -13.15 5.81
CA SER A 103 -14.73 -13.73 4.79
C SER A 103 -15.26 -12.69 3.81
N SER A 104 -15.49 -11.45 4.26
CA SER A 104 -16.16 -10.43 3.45
C SER A 104 -15.23 -9.42 2.80
N TYR A 105 -13.93 -9.38 3.14
CA TYR A 105 -13.05 -8.32 2.61
C TYR A 105 -12.94 -8.35 1.08
N CYS A 106 -13.00 -9.54 0.48
CA CYS A 106 -12.90 -9.70 -0.96
C CYS A 106 -14.25 -9.66 -1.68
N ASP A 107 -15.34 -9.43 -0.93
CA ASP A 107 -16.67 -9.35 -1.52
C ASP A 107 -16.89 -7.90 -1.99
N PRO A 108 -17.42 -7.70 -3.22
CA PRO A 108 -17.62 -6.36 -3.76
C PRO A 108 -18.71 -5.60 -3.01
N ASP A 109 -18.52 -4.30 -2.84
CA ASP A 109 -19.51 -3.36 -2.31
C ASP A 109 -20.20 -2.59 -3.45
N SER A 110 -21.15 -1.71 -3.12
CA SER A 110 -21.92 -0.94 -4.12
C SER A 110 -21.06 -0.04 -5.01
N ASP A 111 -19.92 0.40 -4.48
CA ASP A 111 -19.03 1.37 -5.13
C ASP A 111 -17.90 0.67 -5.90
N THR A 112 -17.83 -0.66 -5.83
CA THR A 112 -16.85 -1.48 -6.53
C THR A 112 -17.11 -1.49 -8.04
N ILE A 113 -16.15 -0.95 -8.80
CA ILE A 113 -16.18 -0.88 -10.27
C ILE A 113 -15.85 -2.25 -10.87
N TYR A 114 -14.79 -2.88 -10.35
CA TYR A 114 -14.30 -4.18 -10.79
C TYR A 114 -13.83 -4.99 -9.59
N HIS A 115 -13.98 -6.32 -9.60
CA HIS A 115 -13.46 -7.19 -8.56
C HIS A 115 -12.93 -8.51 -9.13
N HIS A 116 -11.90 -9.05 -8.50
CA HIS A 116 -11.31 -10.33 -8.82
C HIS A 116 -10.89 -11.08 -7.55
N LYS A 117 -11.17 -12.39 -7.51
CA LYS A 117 -10.84 -13.27 -6.41
C LYS A 117 -10.09 -14.48 -6.93
N SER A 118 -8.78 -14.52 -6.69
CA SER A 118 -7.88 -15.54 -7.26
C SER A 118 -7.66 -16.75 -6.34
N SER A 119 -7.87 -16.62 -5.03
CA SER A 119 -7.66 -17.73 -4.09
C SER A 119 -8.77 -17.91 -3.04
N ASN A 120 -8.91 -19.16 -2.62
CA ASN A 120 -10.00 -19.63 -1.75
C ASN A 120 -9.80 -19.16 -0.30
N GLN A 121 -10.86 -18.61 0.30
CA GLN A 121 -10.85 -18.04 1.64
C GLN A 121 -10.71 -19.11 2.74
N GLU A 122 -11.14 -20.33 2.45
CA GLU A 122 -11.00 -21.44 3.39
C GLU A 122 -9.51 -21.76 3.59
N LEU A 123 -9.02 -21.71 4.84
CA LEU A 123 -7.66 -22.05 5.29
C LEU A 123 -6.59 -20.95 5.23
N GLY A 124 -6.97 -19.68 5.06
CA GLY A 124 -6.12 -18.56 5.47
C GLY A 124 -5.00 -18.16 4.50
N ASN A 125 -5.13 -18.51 3.21
CA ASN A 125 -4.44 -17.79 2.12
C ASN A 125 -5.48 -16.97 1.34
N GLN A 126 -5.43 -15.65 1.43
CA GLN A 126 -6.36 -14.75 0.75
C GLN A 126 -5.58 -13.87 -0.21
N LYS A 127 -5.95 -13.94 -1.48
CA LYS A 127 -5.52 -13.04 -2.55
C LYS A 127 -6.75 -12.62 -3.33
N CYS A 128 -6.98 -11.32 -3.36
CA CYS A 128 -8.04 -10.70 -4.12
C CYS A 128 -7.69 -9.24 -4.36
N PHE A 129 -8.33 -8.65 -5.38
CA PHE A 129 -8.32 -7.21 -5.55
C PHE A 129 -9.65 -6.70 -6.08
N PHE A 130 -9.89 -5.42 -5.84
CA PHE A 130 -11.01 -4.70 -6.41
C PHE A 130 -10.59 -3.29 -6.80
N ILE A 131 -11.32 -2.68 -7.74
CA ILE A 131 -11.05 -1.36 -8.27
C ILE A 131 -12.24 -0.44 -7.96
N GLU A 132 -11.93 0.75 -7.47
CA GLU A 132 -12.88 1.79 -7.06
C GLU A 132 -12.38 3.18 -7.49
N ASP A 133 -13.28 4.15 -7.66
CA ASP A 133 -12.92 5.56 -7.87
C ASP A 133 -13.08 6.31 -6.55
N TRP A 134 -11.97 6.69 -5.92
CA TRP A 134 -11.98 7.35 -4.61
C TRP A 134 -11.82 8.85 -4.76
N ASN A 135 -12.70 9.59 -4.09
CA ASN A 135 -12.55 11.02 -3.94
C ASN A 135 -11.36 11.34 -3.01
N LEU A 136 -10.47 12.23 -3.44
CA LEU A 136 -9.29 12.64 -2.68
C LEU A 136 -9.53 13.88 -1.79
N ASN A 137 -10.78 14.30 -1.63
CA ASN A 137 -11.17 15.31 -0.66
C ASN A 137 -11.15 14.71 0.74
N VAL A 138 -10.12 15.05 1.51
CA VAL A 138 -9.93 14.53 2.86
C VAL A 138 -10.73 15.37 3.85
N SER A 139 -11.54 14.69 4.68
CA SER A 139 -12.24 15.30 5.79
C SER A 139 -11.37 15.29 7.06
N SER A 140 -11.75 16.10 8.06
CA SER A 140 -11.09 16.10 9.37
C SER A 140 -11.24 14.78 10.15
N GLN A 141 -12.05 13.84 9.67
CA GLN A 141 -12.25 12.51 10.27
C GLN A 141 -11.42 11.41 9.60
N ALA A 142 -10.60 11.75 8.60
CA ALA A 142 -9.71 10.78 7.97
C ALA A 142 -8.67 10.22 8.94
N SER A 143 -8.07 9.09 8.58
CA SER A 143 -7.05 8.47 9.41
C SER A 143 -5.79 9.34 9.53
N PRO A 144 -5.04 9.25 10.63
CA PRO A 144 -3.92 10.16 10.90
C PRO A 144 -2.85 10.21 9.80
N GLU A 145 -2.53 9.08 9.18
CA GLU A 145 -1.58 9.01 8.07
C GLU A 145 -2.07 9.74 6.82
N ILE A 146 -3.39 9.76 6.57
CA ILE A 146 -3.99 10.50 5.46
C ILE A 146 -3.99 12.00 5.78
N LEU A 147 -4.35 12.39 7.00
CA LEU A 147 -4.24 13.78 7.45
C LEU A 147 -2.79 14.30 7.37
N GLN A 148 -1.80 13.45 7.69
CA GLN A 148 -0.39 13.80 7.54
C GLN A 148 0.00 13.98 6.07
N ALA A 149 -0.49 13.13 5.18
CA ALA A 149 -0.28 13.28 3.73
C ALA A 149 -0.88 14.59 3.20
N GLU A 150 -2.08 14.98 3.64
CA GLU A 150 -2.69 16.27 3.30
C GLU A 150 -1.82 17.45 3.71
N VAL A 151 -1.35 17.45 4.96
CA VAL A 151 -0.43 18.49 5.44
C VAL A 151 0.85 18.53 4.61
N TYR A 152 1.39 17.37 4.21
CA TYR A 152 2.55 17.31 3.33
C TYR A 152 2.26 17.92 1.96
N PHE A 153 1.11 17.61 1.36
CA PHE A 153 0.70 18.15 0.06
C PHE A 153 0.55 19.67 0.10
N ASP A 154 -0.11 20.20 1.13
CA ASP A 154 -0.29 21.64 1.31
C ASP A 154 1.05 22.36 1.50
N LEU A 155 1.95 21.83 2.34
CA LEU A 155 3.25 22.44 2.63
C LEU A 155 4.19 22.49 1.41
N HIS A 156 4.01 21.61 0.44
CA HIS A 156 4.88 21.49 -0.75
C HIS A 156 4.22 21.99 -2.04
N ASP A 157 3.02 22.58 -1.95
CA ASP A 157 2.17 22.99 -3.08
C ASP A 157 1.86 21.86 -4.07
N ILE A 158 1.62 20.64 -3.58
CA ILE A 158 1.30 19.49 -4.42
C ILE A 158 -0.18 19.53 -4.79
N LYS A 159 -0.47 19.58 -6.09
CA LYS A 159 -1.82 19.62 -6.63
C LYS A 159 -2.37 18.22 -6.79
N LYS A 160 -3.47 17.94 -6.08
CA LYS A 160 -4.18 16.67 -6.19
C LYS A 160 -5.29 16.72 -7.23
N PRO A 161 -5.55 15.63 -7.98
CA PRO A 161 -6.80 15.48 -8.70
C PRO A 161 -7.96 15.30 -7.69
N SER A 162 -9.20 15.53 -8.13
CA SER A 162 -10.38 15.35 -7.27
C SER A 162 -10.65 13.89 -6.91
N SER A 163 -10.21 12.94 -7.74
CA SER A 163 -10.34 11.51 -7.48
C SER A 163 -9.28 10.70 -8.24
N MET A 164 -9.09 9.44 -7.87
CA MET A 164 -8.21 8.47 -8.56
C MET A 164 -8.85 7.08 -8.57
N LEU A 165 -8.47 6.26 -9.55
CA LEU A 165 -8.81 4.83 -9.53
C LEU A 165 -7.86 4.12 -8.59
N PHE A 166 -8.38 3.45 -7.57
CA PHE A 166 -7.60 2.63 -6.67
C PHE A 166 -7.83 1.17 -6.97
N THR A 167 -6.76 0.42 -7.20
CA THR A 167 -6.77 -1.04 -7.07
C THR A 167 -6.34 -1.42 -5.66
N SER A 168 -7.24 -2.07 -4.93
CA SER A 168 -7.07 -2.48 -3.53
C SER A 168 -6.83 -3.98 -3.47
N TYR A 169 -5.62 -4.38 -3.10
CA TYR A 169 -5.25 -5.77 -2.87
C TYR A 169 -5.37 -6.14 -1.41
N ARG A 170 -5.81 -7.37 -1.17
CA ARG A 170 -5.58 -8.07 0.10
C ARG A 170 -4.74 -9.30 -0.16
N VAL A 171 -3.61 -9.37 0.54
CA VAL A 171 -2.75 -10.54 0.58
C VAL A 171 -2.61 -10.98 2.03
N ALA A 172 -3.15 -12.15 2.37
CA ALA A 172 -3.05 -12.71 3.72
C ALA A 172 -2.59 -14.15 3.66
N ARG A 173 -1.59 -14.53 4.46
CA ARG A 173 -1.18 -15.93 4.64
C ARG A 173 -0.71 -16.13 6.07
N ARG A 174 -1.47 -16.90 6.86
CA ARG A 174 -1.20 -17.11 8.30
C ARG A 174 -1.08 -15.78 9.05
N ASN A 175 0.07 -15.50 9.66
CA ASN A 175 0.34 -14.31 10.45
C ASN A 175 0.82 -13.11 9.62
N LYS A 176 0.92 -13.23 8.29
CA LYS A 176 1.21 -12.13 7.37
C LYS A 176 -0.10 -11.56 6.79
N LEU A 177 -0.22 -10.24 6.78
CA LEU A 177 -1.30 -9.50 6.12
C LEU A 177 -0.75 -8.22 5.50
N LEU A 178 -1.06 -8.03 4.23
CA LEU A 178 -0.92 -6.80 3.48
C LEU A 178 -2.29 -6.40 2.94
N ILE A 179 -2.63 -5.14 3.16
CA ILE A 179 -3.61 -4.43 2.35
C ILE A 179 -2.83 -3.36 1.61
N ALA A 180 -2.85 -3.37 0.29
CA ALA A 180 -2.13 -2.40 -0.54
C ALA A 180 -3.05 -1.80 -1.59
N GLN A 181 -3.07 -0.49 -1.67
CA GLN A 181 -3.98 0.29 -2.50
C GLN A 181 -3.13 1.14 -3.43
N TYR A 182 -3.24 0.94 -4.73
CA TYR A 182 -2.48 1.67 -5.75
C TYR A 182 -3.44 2.58 -6.51
N GLY A 183 -3.25 3.89 -6.36
CA GLY A 183 -4.04 4.96 -6.92
C GLY A 183 -3.45 5.49 -8.22
N PHE A 184 -4.27 5.53 -9.25
CA PHE A 184 -3.94 5.94 -10.60
C PHE A 184 -4.77 7.15 -11.02
N ASN A 185 -4.09 8.17 -11.56
CA ASN A 185 -4.76 9.31 -12.16
C ASN A 185 -5.27 8.96 -13.57
N TYR A 186 -6.47 8.38 -13.63
CA TYR A 186 -7.13 7.95 -14.87
C TYR A 186 -7.48 9.07 -15.86
N ARG A 187 -7.14 10.33 -15.56
CA ARG A 187 -7.31 11.48 -16.45
C ARG A 187 -6.04 11.79 -17.25
N GLN A 188 -4.92 11.18 -16.89
CA GLN A 188 -3.68 11.22 -17.64
C GLN A 188 -3.73 10.25 -18.83
N THR A 189 -2.78 10.33 -19.75
CA THR A 189 -2.59 9.27 -20.75
C THR A 189 -2.12 7.97 -20.09
N GLY A 190 -2.32 6.82 -20.76
CA GLY A 190 -1.87 5.52 -20.24
C GLY A 190 -0.38 5.51 -19.91
N ASP A 191 0.47 6.11 -20.75
CA ASP A 191 1.92 6.20 -20.54
C ASP A 191 2.31 7.09 -19.35
N GLU A 192 1.53 8.12 -19.04
CA GLU A 192 1.76 8.95 -17.84
C GLU A 192 1.29 8.22 -16.57
N MET A 193 0.15 7.54 -16.65
CA MET A 193 -0.45 6.80 -15.54
C MET A 193 0.41 5.58 -15.16
N LEU A 194 0.88 4.80 -16.14
CA LEU A 194 1.69 3.59 -15.98
C LEU A 194 2.83 3.57 -17.02
N PRO A 195 3.94 4.31 -16.76
CA PRO A 195 5.04 4.43 -17.72
C PRO A 195 5.68 3.09 -18.08
N GLY A 196 5.73 2.81 -19.39
CA GLY A 196 6.36 1.60 -19.93
C GLY A 196 5.54 0.33 -19.75
N TYR A 197 4.29 0.43 -19.32
CA TYR A 197 3.38 -0.71 -19.23
C TYR A 197 2.61 -0.87 -20.54
N THR A 198 2.52 -2.10 -21.03
CA THR A 198 1.66 -2.47 -22.15
C THR A 198 0.89 -3.73 -21.76
N PRO A 199 -0.45 -3.67 -21.66
CA PRO A 199 -1.25 -4.83 -21.32
C PRO A 199 -0.99 -6.02 -22.24
N ALA A 200 -0.91 -7.24 -21.69
CA ALA A 200 -0.83 -8.47 -22.48
C ALA A 200 -2.13 -8.78 -23.21
N SER A 201 -3.26 -8.26 -22.70
CA SER A 201 -4.58 -8.36 -23.32
C SER A 201 -5.38 -7.07 -23.13
N VAL A 202 -6.24 -6.78 -24.11
CA VAL A 202 -7.25 -5.71 -23.97
C VAL A 202 -8.37 -6.23 -23.07
N GLU A 203 -8.64 -5.48 -22.00
CA GLU A 203 -9.80 -5.70 -21.14
C GLU A 203 -11.00 -4.95 -21.73
N ASP A 204 -12.16 -5.58 -21.82
CA ASP A 204 -13.40 -4.89 -22.19
C ASP A 204 -14.27 -4.68 -20.94
N TYR A 205 -14.30 -3.44 -20.46
CA TYR A 205 -15.20 -3.02 -19.40
C TYR A 205 -16.56 -2.69 -20.01
N GLY A 206 -17.46 -3.67 -20.05
CA GLY A 206 -18.76 -3.57 -20.72
C GLY A 206 -19.75 -2.54 -20.15
N LYS A 207 -19.41 -1.77 -19.11
CA LYS A 207 -20.26 -0.75 -18.50
C LYS A 207 -19.79 0.67 -18.88
N PRO A 208 -20.69 1.67 -18.94
CA PRO A 208 -20.29 3.06 -19.12
C PRO A 208 -19.38 3.53 -17.98
N PHE A 209 -18.30 4.25 -18.33
CA PHE A 209 -17.41 4.91 -17.37
C PHE A 209 -16.84 6.17 -17.98
N GLY A 210 -17.20 7.34 -17.44
CA GLY A 210 -16.60 8.61 -17.83
C GLY A 210 -16.59 8.89 -19.34
N THR A 211 -15.41 9.31 -19.82
CA THR A 211 -15.12 9.47 -21.25
C THR A 211 -14.50 8.19 -21.83
N ALA A 212 -14.40 8.08 -23.15
CA ALA A 212 -13.73 6.94 -23.80
C ALA A 212 -12.28 6.73 -23.31
N LEU A 213 -11.52 7.83 -23.16
CA LEU A 213 -10.16 7.79 -22.61
C LEU A 213 -10.15 7.26 -21.16
N TRP A 214 -11.12 7.67 -20.33
CA TRP A 214 -11.17 7.21 -18.94
C TRP A 214 -11.54 5.74 -18.85
N LYS A 215 -12.40 5.26 -19.75
CA LYS A 215 -12.73 3.84 -19.87
C LYS A 215 -11.49 3.03 -20.28
N GLU A 216 -10.73 3.49 -21.29
CA GLU A 216 -9.49 2.84 -21.72
C GLU A 216 -8.44 2.80 -20.59
N ASN A 217 -8.32 3.87 -19.82
CA ASN A 217 -7.45 3.90 -18.64
C ASN A 217 -7.94 2.95 -17.55
N LEU A 218 -9.24 2.85 -17.30
CA LEU A 218 -9.80 1.85 -16.38
C LEU A 218 -9.47 0.42 -16.83
N GLU A 219 -9.64 0.11 -18.12
CA GLU A 219 -9.30 -1.19 -18.71
C GLU A 219 -7.80 -1.50 -18.56
N THR A 220 -6.96 -0.49 -18.73
CA THR A 220 -5.51 -0.59 -18.49
C THR A 220 -5.19 -0.89 -17.02
N VAL A 221 -5.89 -0.24 -16.08
CA VAL A 221 -5.75 -0.51 -14.64
C VAL A 221 -6.22 -1.93 -14.30
N ILE A 222 -7.34 -2.39 -14.87
CA ILE A 222 -7.83 -3.77 -14.69
C ILE A 222 -6.77 -4.77 -15.16
N ALA A 223 -6.20 -4.57 -16.35
CA ALA A 223 -5.15 -5.44 -16.89
C ALA A 223 -3.93 -5.43 -15.97
N TRP A 224 -3.44 -4.24 -15.60
CA TRP A 224 -2.29 -4.09 -14.72
C TRP A 224 -2.51 -4.83 -13.41
N SER A 225 -3.72 -4.72 -12.85
CA SER A 225 -4.02 -5.34 -11.58
C SER A 225 -4.00 -6.87 -11.63
N LYS A 226 -4.57 -7.46 -12.70
CA LYS A 226 -4.52 -8.92 -12.90
C LYS A 226 -3.08 -9.40 -13.09
N GLU A 227 -2.32 -8.72 -13.93
CA GLU A 227 -0.97 -9.13 -14.29
C GLU A 227 0.02 -9.02 -13.11
N ASN A 228 -0.23 -8.09 -12.17
CA ASN A 228 0.64 -7.87 -11.01
C ASN A 228 0.19 -8.57 -9.73
N GLU A 229 -1.01 -9.18 -9.67
CA GLU A 229 -1.55 -9.78 -8.44
C GLU A 229 -0.58 -10.80 -7.82
N ASP A 230 -0.06 -11.73 -8.62
CA ASP A 230 0.86 -12.75 -8.13
C ASP A 230 2.23 -12.18 -7.76
N LEU A 231 2.72 -11.18 -8.49
CA LEU A 231 3.99 -10.51 -8.16
C LEU A 231 3.88 -9.75 -6.85
N ILE A 232 2.79 -9.01 -6.62
CA ILE A 232 2.53 -8.31 -5.35
C ILE A 232 2.44 -9.32 -4.21
N ALA A 233 1.72 -10.42 -4.41
CA ALA A 233 1.56 -11.43 -3.37
C ALA A 233 2.87 -12.13 -3.01
N THR A 234 3.67 -12.53 -4.01
CA THR A 234 4.96 -13.20 -3.79
C THR A 234 6.00 -12.26 -3.18
N THR A 235 6.10 -11.02 -3.67
CA THR A 235 6.99 -9.99 -3.10
C THR A 235 6.77 -9.78 -1.59
N PHE A 236 5.51 -9.88 -1.14
CA PHE A 236 5.19 -9.73 0.29
C PHE A 236 5.29 -11.03 1.09
N LEU A 237 4.90 -12.16 0.51
CA LEU A 237 4.77 -13.42 1.24
C LEU A 237 6.07 -14.21 1.37
N ASP A 238 6.97 -14.11 0.40
CA ASP A 238 8.25 -14.82 0.37
C ASP A 238 9.31 -14.13 1.26
#